data_AF-A0A960J6P8-F1
#
_entry.id   AF-A0A960J6P8-F1
#
_cell.length_a   1.000
_cell.length_b   1.000
_cell.length_c   1.000
_cell.angle_alpha   90.00
_cell.angle_beta   90.00
_cell.angle_gamma   90.00
#
_symmetry.space_group_name_H-M   'P 1'
#
loop_
_entity.id
_entity.type
_entity.pdbx_description
1 polymer ?
#
loop_
_entity_poly.entity_id
_entity_poly.type
_entity_poly.pdbx_seq_one_letter_code
_entity_poly.pdbx_strand_id
1 'polypeptide(L)'
;MDYLLIRIVGYLVVAAVIGGAVGWFVRQWLAARALLGYVSRQAHEDLEKRLEDAIDAASAADKARDRLESEAAQLRQAQRSLSAERDGLVARAGELERALEHSKAPVREAEAKLARTEAAKAALEGDLEQLRGDLQELRHANEGLRNERQRLLENRAQLLESIEQCETTTAKLEGERESLLERIAGLEVEKAANLARFRPAPEPKALKPVSVEEVSALFEASGPESRGQRATASSDGLEAASASAPAAVYRASSSAALDLESLAGLSIYRLEDPAADLDELCELGVGALALPRDAPSEVGQAAAERGLAVVDLEAEASLWPDPAFCAAVRAALSPTLELPRRVERMAAALDSYADADALTRLIWTESPEDPQAWQEPDAQRAAGLAAVALLTAPGIPVIAQGQESFGGDPRSRALYRDLLRSRRAFVSESIEVRHRDGVGGVLAYQRPCTDGRAAVIVMNLSGESRRGYYIGVPDPGVWQVRFDSAGVRESVSPQTTAENVEWGGMPHRIPLDLEARSALLLMH
;
A
#
# COMPACT_ATOMS: atom_id res chain seq x y z
N MET A 1 119.91 -39.08 115.53
CA MET A 1 118.71 -38.32 115.12
C MET A 1 118.68 -38.04 113.61
N ASP A 2 119.74 -38.32 112.85
CA ASP A 2 119.87 -37.90 111.45
C ASP A 2 119.17 -38.78 110.41
N TYR A 3 118.81 -40.02 110.76
CA TYR A 3 118.17 -40.95 109.82
C TYR A 3 116.67 -40.67 109.59
N LEU A 4 116.01 -39.99 110.53
CA LEU A 4 114.57 -39.70 110.44
C LEU A 4 114.29 -38.52 109.50
N LEU A 5 115.20 -37.54 109.44
CA LEU A 5 115.03 -36.33 108.63
C LEU A 5 115.15 -36.64 107.12
N ILE A 6 116.07 -37.51 106.73
CA ILE A 6 116.28 -37.91 105.33
C ILE A 6 115.06 -38.65 104.77
N ARG A 7 114.39 -39.49 105.58
CA ARG A 7 113.16 -40.18 105.17
C ARG A 7 112.01 -39.19 104.95
N ILE A 8 111.83 -38.22 105.84
CA ILE A 8 110.74 -37.24 105.72
C ILE A 8 110.92 -36.38 104.46
N VAL A 9 112.14 -35.94 104.17
CA VAL A 9 112.43 -35.15 102.95
C VAL A 9 112.24 -36.01 101.69
N GLY A 10 112.68 -37.29 101.71
CA GLY A 10 112.45 -38.21 100.60
C GLY A 10 110.98 -38.46 100.30
N TYR A 11 110.15 -38.64 101.33
CA TYR A 11 108.70 -38.80 101.17
C TYR A 11 108.02 -37.52 100.66
N LEU A 12 108.48 -36.34 101.08
CA LEU A 12 107.95 -35.06 100.59
C LEU A 12 108.27 -34.82 99.11
N VAL A 13 109.46 -35.17 98.65
CA VAL A 13 109.84 -35.04 97.23
C VAL A 13 109.06 -36.03 96.36
N VAL A 14 108.91 -37.29 96.79
CA VAL A 14 108.10 -38.28 96.07
C VAL A 14 106.62 -37.87 96.04
N ALA A 15 106.08 -37.34 97.14
CA ALA A 15 104.71 -36.82 97.19
C ALA A 15 104.53 -35.59 96.27
N ALA A 16 105.52 -34.70 96.17
CA ALA A 16 105.48 -33.55 95.28
C ALA A 16 105.52 -33.94 93.79
N VAL A 17 106.36 -34.92 93.42
CA VAL A 17 106.46 -35.41 92.04
C VAL A 17 105.20 -36.17 91.63
N ILE A 18 104.67 -37.04 92.50
CA ILE A 18 103.42 -37.76 92.25
C ILE A 18 102.24 -36.77 92.21
N GLY A 19 102.19 -35.79 93.11
CA GLY A 19 101.17 -34.73 93.10
C GLY A 19 101.20 -33.88 91.83
N GLY A 20 102.39 -33.56 91.31
CA GLY A 20 102.57 -32.84 90.06
C GLY A 20 102.13 -33.64 88.83
N ALA A 21 102.51 -34.92 88.75
CA ALA A 21 102.15 -35.80 87.64
C ALA A 21 100.64 -36.13 87.63
N VAL A 22 100.05 -36.40 88.80
CA VAL A 22 98.60 -36.61 88.95
C VAL A 22 97.84 -35.33 88.63
N GLY A 23 98.31 -34.17 89.10
CA GLY A 23 97.71 -32.88 88.77
C GLY A 23 97.74 -32.56 87.27
N TRP A 24 98.86 -32.86 86.59
CA TRP A 24 98.97 -32.69 85.14
C TRP A 24 98.05 -33.67 84.38
N PHE A 25 98.00 -34.93 84.79
CA PHE A 25 97.13 -35.93 84.15
C PHE A 25 95.64 -35.61 84.35
N VAL A 26 95.23 -35.15 85.54
CA VAL A 26 93.86 -34.70 85.80
C VAL A 26 93.51 -33.48 84.93
N ARG A 27 94.42 -32.52 84.74
CA ARG A 27 94.19 -31.40 83.83
C ARG A 27 94.04 -31.84 82.38
N GLN A 28 94.89 -32.75 81.89
CA GLN A 28 94.80 -33.29 80.53
C GLN A 28 93.53 -34.11 80.32
N TRP A 29 93.14 -34.91 81.32
CA TRP A 29 91.90 -35.68 81.28
C TRP A 29 90.65 -34.79 81.30
N LEU A 30 90.64 -33.74 82.12
CA LEU A 30 89.55 -32.74 82.13
C LEU A 30 89.48 -31.96 80.81
N ALA A 31 90.62 -31.60 80.21
CA ALA A 31 90.67 -30.94 78.90
C ALA A 31 90.16 -31.86 77.77
N ALA A 32 90.57 -33.13 77.75
CA ALA A 32 90.08 -34.11 76.78
C ALA A 32 88.58 -34.38 76.96
N ARG A 33 88.09 -34.48 78.21
CA ARG A 33 86.66 -34.62 78.52
C ARG A 33 85.85 -33.38 78.09
N ALA A 34 86.41 -32.18 78.27
CA ALA A 34 85.79 -30.95 77.80
C ALA A 34 85.71 -30.89 76.27
N LEU A 35 86.76 -31.31 75.56
CA LEU A 35 86.78 -31.39 74.09
C LEU A 35 85.80 -32.45 73.56
N LEU A 36 85.74 -33.64 74.16
CA LEU A 36 84.74 -34.67 73.82
C LEU A 36 83.31 -34.16 74.06
N GLY A 37 83.07 -33.47 75.17
CA GLY A 37 81.78 -32.85 75.47
C GLY A 37 81.44 -31.66 74.57
N TYR A 38 82.43 -30.99 73.97
CA TYR A 38 82.25 -29.92 73.00
C TYR A 38 81.95 -30.50 71.61
N VAL A 39 82.74 -31.46 71.13
CA VAL A 39 82.51 -32.14 69.84
C VAL A 39 81.18 -32.89 69.84
N SER A 40 80.81 -33.54 70.96
CA SER A 40 79.51 -34.20 71.09
C SER A 40 78.35 -33.20 71.09
N ARG A 41 78.53 -31.99 71.66
CA ARG A 41 77.50 -30.95 71.63
C ARG A 41 77.36 -30.37 70.22
N GLN A 42 78.47 -30.05 69.57
CA GLN A 42 78.48 -29.53 68.21
C GLN A 42 77.90 -30.54 67.20
N ALA A 43 78.22 -31.83 67.34
CA ALA A 43 77.62 -32.87 66.51
C ALA A 43 76.12 -33.07 66.79
N HIS A 44 75.67 -32.83 68.02
CA HIS A 44 74.25 -32.88 68.36
C HIS A 44 73.50 -31.67 67.79
N GLU A 45 74.04 -30.46 67.94
CA GLU A 45 73.51 -29.23 67.36
C GLU A 45 73.44 -29.30 65.82
N ASP A 46 74.47 -29.85 65.16
CA ASP A 46 74.47 -30.05 63.71
C ASP A 46 73.43 -31.10 63.26
N LEU A 47 73.22 -32.17 64.04
CA LEU A 47 72.19 -33.18 63.76
C LEU A 47 70.78 -32.65 63.99
N GLU A 48 70.58 -31.90 65.08
CA GLU A 48 69.31 -31.24 65.40
C GLU A 48 68.93 -30.25 64.30
N LYS A 49 69.88 -29.41 63.86
CA LYS A 49 69.68 -28.48 62.75
C LYS A 49 69.35 -29.20 61.44
N ARG A 50 70.05 -30.29 61.10
CA ARG A 50 69.74 -31.09 59.90
C ARG A 50 68.37 -31.77 59.98
N LEU A 51 67.94 -32.17 61.17
CA LEU A 51 66.63 -32.75 61.40
C LEU A 51 65.53 -31.69 61.23
N GLU A 52 65.73 -30.49 61.79
CA GLU A 52 64.85 -29.34 61.59
C GLU A 52 64.75 -28.97 60.10
N ASP A 53 65.87 -28.82 59.40
CA ASP A 53 65.91 -28.54 57.95
C ASP A 53 65.18 -29.63 57.14
N ALA A 54 65.29 -30.91 57.54
CA ALA A 54 64.62 -32.02 56.87
C ALA A 54 63.10 -32.04 57.16
N ILE A 55 62.67 -31.71 58.38
CA ILE A 55 61.27 -31.57 58.76
C ILE A 55 60.63 -30.41 57.98
N ASP A 56 61.33 -29.28 57.88
CA ASP A 56 60.87 -28.11 57.12
C ASP A 56 60.78 -28.42 55.63
N ALA A 57 61.76 -29.15 55.06
CA ALA A 57 61.72 -29.59 53.67
C ALA A 57 60.56 -30.58 53.41
N ALA A 58 60.31 -31.52 54.32
CA ALA A 58 59.17 -32.44 54.23
C ALA A 58 57.83 -31.69 54.32
N SER A 59 57.69 -30.75 55.25
CA SER A 59 56.51 -29.90 55.37
C SER A 59 56.28 -29.04 54.12
N ALA A 60 57.36 -28.53 53.50
CA ALA A 60 57.27 -27.80 52.23
C ALA A 60 56.82 -28.71 51.08
N ALA A 61 57.29 -29.96 51.03
CA ALA A 61 56.87 -30.95 50.03
C ALA A 61 55.39 -31.33 50.17
N ASP A 62 54.90 -31.54 51.40
CA ASP A 62 53.49 -31.80 51.66
C ASP A 62 52.61 -30.62 51.25
N LYS A 63 53.01 -29.38 51.59
CA LYS A 63 52.31 -28.17 51.12
C LYS A 63 52.29 -28.05 49.60
N ALA A 64 53.37 -28.45 48.92
CA ALA A 64 53.42 -28.45 47.46
C ALA A 64 52.48 -29.52 46.86
N ARG A 65 52.40 -30.69 47.49
CA ARG A 65 51.46 -31.75 47.10
C ARG A 65 50.01 -31.30 47.26
N ASP A 66 49.67 -30.69 48.40
CA ASP A 66 48.31 -30.17 48.65
C ASP A 66 47.92 -29.10 47.61
N ARG A 67 48.87 -28.23 47.22
CA ARG A 67 48.66 -27.26 46.13
C ARG A 67 48.37 -27.96 44.80
N LEU A 68 49.19 -28.94 44.41
CA LEU A 68 48.98 -29.70 43.17
C LEU A 68 47.66 -30.49 43.17
N GLU A 69 47.27 -31.07 44.31
CA GLU A 69 45.99 -31.77 44.45
C GLU A 69 44.81 -30.78 44.33
N SER A 70 44.94 -29.57 44.90
CA SER A 70 43.94 -28.50 44.76
C SER A 70 43.82 -27.99 43.32
N GLU A 71 44.94 -27.78 42.63
CA GLU A 71 44.98 -27.37 41.21
C GLU A 71 44.37 -28.45 40.31
N ALA A 72 44.70 -29.73 40.55
CA ALA A 72 44.12 -30.85 39.82
C ALA A 72 42.59 -30.95 40.03
N ALA A 73 42.10 -30.66 41.25
CA ALA A 73 40.67 -30.60 41.53
C ALA A 73 39.99 -29.44 40.77
N GLN A 74 40.60 -28.26 40.75
CA GLN A 74 40.11 -27.10 39.99
C GLN A 74 40.07 -27.39 38.49
N LEU A 75 41.10 -28.02 37.92
CA LEU A 75 41.12 -28.40 36.50
C LEU A 75 40.01 -29.40 36.15
N ARG A 76 39.75 -30.39 37.01
CA ARG A 76 38.64 -31.34 36.80
C ARG A 76 37.28 -30.64 36.85
N GLN A 77 37.11 -29.68 37.76
CA GLN A 77 35.89 -28.89 37.84
C GLN A 77 35.70 -28.02 36.58
N ALA A 78 36.75 -27.36 36.12
CA ALA A 78 36.74 -26.58 34.89
C ALA A 78 36.40 -27.46 33.67
N GLN A 79 36.99 -28.66 33.57
CA GLN A 79 36.70 -29.60 32.50
C GLN A 79 35.24 -30.06 32.49
N ARG A 80 34.64 -30.29 33.66
CA ARG A 80 33.21 -30.62 33.78
C ARG A 80 32.32 -29.46 33.33
N SER A 81 32.67 -28.24 33.73
CA SER A 81 31.94 -27.03 33.30
C SER A 81 31.98 -26.86 31.79
N LEU A 82 33.14 -27.02 31.16
CA LEU A 82 33.30 -26.92 29.71
C LEU A 82 32.56 -28.04 28.97
N SER A 83 32.54 -29.26 29.50
CA SER A 83 31.75 -30.35 28.89
C SER A 83 30.26 -30.06 28.95
N ALA A 84 29.76 -29.56 30.10
CA ALA A 84 28.35 -29.19 30.24
C ALA A 84 27.97 -28.04 29.29
N GLU A 85 28.84 -27.05 29.12
CA GLU A 85 28.64 -25.95 28.17
C GLU A 85 28.61 -26.44 26.72
N ARG A 86 29.55 -27.32 26.34
CA ARG A 86 29.58 -27.95 25.01
C ARG A 86 28.28 -28.72 24.74
N ASP A 87 27.83 -29.53 25.69
CA ASP A 87 26.62 -30.34 25.52
C ASP A 87 25.36 -29.44 25.41
N GLY A 88 25.34 -28.32 26.14
CA GLY A 88 24.31 -27.28 25.99
C GLY A 88 24.32 -26.59 24.62
N LEU A 89 25.49 -26.32 24.05
CA LEU A 89 25.61 -25.76 22.70
C LEU A 89 25.15 -26.75 21.63
N VAL A 90 25.47 -28.04 21.77
CA VAL A 90 25.00 -29.09 20.85
C VAL A 90 23.48 -29.22 20.90
N ALA A 91 22.87 -29.16 22.09
CA ALA A 91 21.42 -29.18 22.24
C ALA A 91 20.75 -27.97 21.54
N ARG A 92 21.29 -26.76 21.73
CA ARG A 92 20.82 -25.53 21.05
C ARG A 92 20.97 -25.61 19.53
N ALA A 93 22.08 -26.15 19.03
CA ALA A 93 22.27 -26.37 17.60
C ALA A 93 21.19 -27.29 17.01
N GLY A 94 20.88 -28.40 17.70
CA GLY A 94 19.81 -29.31 17.28
C GLY A 94 18.39 -28.74 17.40
N GLU A 95 18.15 -27.77 18.28
CA GLU A 95 16.91 -26.98 18.32
C GLU A 95 16.81 -26.02 17.15
N LEU A 96 17.90 -25.31 16.82
CA LEU A 96 17.96 -24.41 15.67
C LEU A 96 17.79 -25.16 14.34
N GLU A 97 18.36 -26.36 14.18
CA GLU A 97 18.15 -27.19 12.99
C GLU A 97 16.68 -27.61 12.85
N ARG A 98 16.02 -27.97 13.95
CA ARG A 98 14.58 -28.30 13.94
C ARG A 98 13.71 -27.08 13.63
N ALA A 99 14.04 -25.93 14.19
CA ALA A 99 13.37 -24.67 13.88
C ALA A 99 13.57 -24.28 12.41
N LEU A 100 14.78 -24.47 11.87
CA LEU A 100 15.08 -24.25 10.46
C LEU A 100 14.24 -25.17 9.57
N GLU A 101 14.13 -26.47 9.88
CA GLU A 101 13.27 -27.36 9.10
C GLU A 101 11.78 -27.00 9.21
N HIS A 102 11.32 -26.58 10.38
CA HIS A 102 9.95 -26.09 10.52
C HIS A 102 9.70 -24.83 9.67
N SER A 103 10.68 -23.94 9.57
CA SER A 103 10.59 -22.72 8.76
C SER A 103 10.60 -22.98 7.24
N LYS A 104 11.08 -24.14 6.78
CA LYS A 104 11.05 -24.51 5.35
C LYS A 104 9.65 -24.90 4.86
N ALA A 105 8.77 -25.34 5.76
CA ALA A 105 7.40 -25.73 5.40
C ALA A 105 6.57 -24.56 4.80
N PRO A 106 6.48 -23.37 5.43
CA PRO A 106 5.75 -22.25 4.84
C PRO A 106 6.40 -21.73 3.55
N VAL A 107 7.72 -21.84 3.39
CA VAL A 107 8.41 -21.48 2.14
C VAL A 107 7.94 -22.40 0.99
N ARG A 108 7.89 -23.71 1.21
CA ARG A 108 7.36 -24.66 0.21
C ARG A 108 5.88 -24.40 -0.11
N GLU A 109 5.09 -24.02 0.89
CA GLU A 109 3.69 -23.65 0.66
C GLU A 109 3.58 -22.36 -0.18
N ALA A 110 4.42 -21.36 0.10
CA ALA A 110 4.48 -20.12 -0.67
C ALA A 110 4.94 -20.38 -2.11
N GLU A 111 5.96 -21.23 -2.33
CA GLU A 111 6.39 -21.65 -3.66
C GLU A 111 5.27 -22.36 -4.43
N ALA A 112 4.50 -23.23 -3.76
CA ALA A 112 3.35 -23.89 -4.36
C ALA A 112 2.21 -22.91 -4.70
N LYS A 113 1.96 -21.90 -3.86
CA LYS A 113 1.01 -20.82 -4.15
C LYS A 113 1.46 -19.99 -5.35
N LEU A 114 2.73 -19.62 -5.40
CA LEU A 114 3.33 -18.89 -6.52
C LEU A 114 3.16 -19.66 -7.83
N ALA A 115 3.49 -20.96 -7.85
CA ALA A 115 3.32 -21.81 -9.03
C ALA A 115 1.84 -21.88 -9.51
N ARG A 116 0.87 -21.90 -8.58
CA ARG A 116 -0.56 -21.85 -8.93
C ARG A 116 -0.95 -20.50 -9.53
N THR A 117 -0.43 -19.39 -8.99
CA THR A 117 -0.69 -18.06 -9.53
C THR A 117 -0.08 -17.85 -10.92
N GLU A 118 1.11 -18.39 -11.17
CA GLU A 118 1.75 -18.34 -12.48
C GLU A 118 0.97 -19.17 -13.51
N ALA A 119 0.47 -20.34 -13.13
CA ALA A 119 -0.40 -21.15 -13.98
C ALA A 119 -1.73 -20.44 -14.29
N ALA A 120 -2.35 -19.79 -13.30
CA ALA A 120 -3.58 -19.01 -13.51
C ALA A 120 -3.33 -17.81 -14.42
N LYS A 121 -2.20 -17.12 -14.27
CA LYS A 121 -1.79 -16.03 -15.15
C LYS A 121 -1.63 -16.50 -16.60
N ALA A 122 -0.96 -17.63 -16.82
CA ALA A 122 -0.79 -18.20 -18.16
C ALA A 122 -2.13 -18.58 -18.82
N ALA A 123 -3.10 -19.06 -18.04
CA ALA A 123 -4.46 -19.32 -18.53
C ALA A 123 -5.16 -18.04 -18.97
N LEU A 124 -5.11 -16.98 -18.14
CA LEU A 124 -5.69 -15.68 -18.47
C LEU A 124 -5.04 -15.01 -19.69
N GLU A 125 -3.72 -15.17 -19.88
CA GLU A 125 -3.02 -14.72 -21.09
C GLU A 125 -3.51 -15.45 -22.34
N GLY A 126 -3.84 -16.75 -22.23
CA GLY A 126 -4.48 -17.52 -23.30
C GLY A 126 -5.87 -17.00 -23.65
N ASP A 127 -6.72 -16.76 -22.64
CA ASP A 127 -8.07 -16.23 -22.82
C ASP A 127 -8.05 -14.82 -23.46
N LEU A 128 -7.10 -13.97 -23.06
CA LEU A 128 -6.92 -12.64 -23.65
C LEU A 128 -6.53 -12.70 -25.12
N GLU A 129 -5.68 -13.63 -25.51
CA GLU A 129 -5.28 -13.80 -26.91
C GLU A 129 -6.46 -14.32 -27.76
N GLN A 130 -7.28 -15.22 -27.20
CA GLN A 130 -8.52 -15.65 -27.85
C GLN A 130 -9.50 -14.48 -28.05
N LEU A 131 -9.74 -13.66 -27.02
CA LEU A 131 -10.60 -12.48 -27.11
C LEU A 131 -10.09 -11.45 -28.12
N ARG A 132 -8.77 -11.30 -28.27
CA ARG A 132 -8.17 -10.45 -29.32
C ARG A 132 -8.49 -10.98 -30.72
N GLY A 133 -8.41 -12.30 -30.90
CA GLY A 133 -8.82 -12.97 -32.13
C GLY A 133 -10.28 -12.69 -32.47
N ASP A 134 -11.19 -12.94 -31.52
CA ASP A 134 -12.63 -12.71 -31.69
C ASP A 134 -12.94 -11.23 -32.03
N LEU A 135 -12.25 -10.29 -31.37
CA LEU A 135 -12.42 -8.87 -31.62
C LEU A 135 -11.92 -8.46 -33.02
N GLN A 136 -10.86 -9.09 -33.51
CA GLN A 136 -10.37 -8.88 -34.88
C GLN A 136 -11.37 -9.42 -35.91
N GLU A 137 -11.96 -10.60 -35.69
CA GLU A 137 -13.02 -11.14 -36.55
C GLU A 137 -14.24 -10.21 -36.59
N LEU A 138 -14.68 -9.71 -35.43
CA LEU A 138 -15.78 -8.74 -35.35
C LEU A 138 -15.48 -7.42 -36.08
N ARG A 139 -14.23 -6.94 -36.04
CA ARG A 139 -13.80 -5.76 -36.80
C ARG A 139 -13.91 -6.00 -38.31
N HIS A 140 -13.44 -7.14 -38.79
CA HIS A 140 -13.57 -7.51 -40.20
C HIS A 140 -15.04 -7.65 -40.63
N ALA A 141 -15.89 -8.25 -39.78
CA ALA A 141 -17.33 -8.34 -40.04
C ALA A 141 -17.99 -6.95 -40.11
N ASN A 142 -17.64 -6.03 -39.20
CA ASN A 142 -18.16 -4.66 -39.21
C ASN A 142 -17.73 -3.89 -40.45
N GLU A 143 -16.47 -4.04 -40.87
CA GLU A 143 -15.97 -3.46 -42.11
C GLU A 143 -16.72 -4.00 -43.34
N GLY A 144 -17.00 -5.30 -43.38
CA GLY A 144 -17.87 -5.91 -44.38
C GLY A 144 -19.26 -5.27 -44.44
N LEU A 145 -19.91 -5.08 -43.28
CA LEU A 145 -21.22 -4.42 -43.20
C LEU A 145 -21.17 -2.94 -43.62
N ARG A 146 -20.09 -2.22 -43.33
CA ARG A 146 -19.90 -0.83 -43.80
C ARG A 146 -19.79 -0.76 -45.31
N ASN A 147 -19.01 -1.67 -45.91
CA ASN A 147 -18.86 -1.76 -47.36
C ASN A 147 -20.20 -2.10 -48.04
N GLU A 148 -20.98 -3.01 -47.47
CA GLU A 148 -22.31 -3.36 -47.99
C GLU A 148 -23.29 -2.19 -47.86
N ARG A 149 -23.29 -1.48 -46.73
CA ARG A 149 -24.09 -0.26 -46.56
C ARG A 149 -23.72 0.81 -47.60
N GLN A 150 -22.43 0.99 -47.87
CA GLN A 150 -21.96 1.95 -48.87
C GLN A 150 -22.45 1.58 -50.27
N ARG A 151 -22.37 0.30 -50.66
CA ARG A 151 -22.94 -0.20 -51.92
C ARG A 151 -24.44 0.05 -52.03
N LEU A 152 -25.20 -0.19 -50.95
CA LEU A 152 -26.64 0.09 -50.94
C LEU A 152 -26.96 1.58 -51.10
N LEU A 153 -26.13 2.47 -50.53
CA LEU A 153 -26.28 3.92 -50.71
C LEU A 153 -25.97 4.34 -52.16
N GLU A 154 -24.95 3.76 -52.79
CA GLU A 154 -24.60 3.98 -54.20
C GLU A 154 -25.72 3.49 -55.13
N ASN A 155 -26.24 2.28 -54.90
CA ASN A 155 -27.39 1.73 -55.64
C ASN A 155 -28.64 2.63 -55.48
N ARG A 156 -28.89 3.13 -54.27
CA ARG A 156 -29.99 4.08 -54.03
C ARG A 156 -29.80 5.38 -54.81
N ALA A 157 -28.59 5.93 -54.87
CA ALA A 157 -28.31 7.14 -55.63
C ALA A 157 -28.54 6.94 -57.14
N GLN A 158 -28.09 5.81 -57.70
CA GLN A 158 -28.33 5.46 -59.12
C GLN A 158 -29.83 5.30 -59.44
N LEU A 159 -30.60 4.73 -58.52
CA LEU A 159 -32.05 4.61 -58.68
C LEU A 159 -32.74 5.98 -58.66
N LEU A 160 -32.31 6.89 -57.78
CA LEU A 160 -32.85 8.26 -57.75
C LEU A 160 -32.53 9.03 -59.03
N GLU A 161 -31.32 8.90 -59.56
CA GLU A 161 -30.94 9.48 -60.86
C GLU A 161 -31.79 8.90 -62.01
N SER A 162 -32.03 7.59 -62.01
CA SER A 162 -32.90 6.94 -63.00
C SER A 162 -34.35 7.44 -62.90
N ILE A 163 -34.86 7.70 -61.69
CA ILE A 163 -36.20 8.27 -61.48
C ILE A 163 -36.27 9.69 -62.06
N GLU A 164 -35.27 10.53 -61.80
CA GLU A 164 -35.20 11.90 -62.35
C GLU A 164 -35.15 11.89 -63.90
N GLN A 165 -34.40 10.94 -64.50
CA GLN A 165 -34.40 10.73 -65.96
C GLN A 165 -35.79 10.30 -66.49
N CYS A 166 -36.51 9.44 -65.77
CA CYS A 166 -37.88 9.08 -66.12
C CYS A 166 -38.84 10.29 -66.00
N GLU A 167 -38.70 11.12 -64.98
CA GLU A 167 -39.55 12.32 -64.80
C GLU A 167 -39.30 13.34 -65.93
N THR A 168 -38.04 13.59 -66.29
CA THR A 168 -37.69 14.52 -67.38
C THR A 168 -38.16 14.02 -68.75
N THR A 169 -38.04 12.71 -69.02
CA THR A 169 -38.58 12.12 -70.26
C THR A 169 -40.10 12.16 -70.30
N THR A 170 -40.78 11.94 -69.17
CA THR A 170 -42.24 12.08 -69.05
C THR A 170 -42.67 13.52 -69.33
N ALA A 171 -42.03 14.51 -68.72
CA ALA A 171 -42.31 15.93 -68.97
C ALA A 171 -42.10 16.32 -70.45
N LYS A 172 -41.07 15.76 -71.10
CA LYS A 172 -40.84 15.98 -72.53
C LYS A 172 -41.97 15.40 -73.39
N LEU A 173 -42.40 14.17 -73.09
CA LEU A 173 -43.52 13.52 -73.80
C LEU A 173 -44.84 14.27 -73.58
N GLU A 174 -45.07 14.84 -72.40
CA GLU A 174 -46.22 15.69 -72.12
C GLU A 174 -46.19 16.97 -72.96
N GLY A 175 -45.03 17.64 -73.08
CA GLY A 175 -44.86 18.80 -73.96
C GLY A 175 -45.07 18.47 -75.44
N GLU A 176 -44.56 17.31 -75.91
CA GLU A 176 -44.81 16.83 -77.28
C GLU A 176 -46.29 16.53 -77.51
N ARG A 177 -46.98 15.95 -76.52
CA ARG A 177 -48.42 15.71 -76.56
C ARG A 177 -49.21 17.02 -76.67
N GLU A 178 -48.88 18.04 -75.87
CA GLU A 178 -49.53 19.36 -75.95
C GLU A 178 -49.33 20.02 -77.32
N SER A 179 -48.10 19.97 -77.84
CA SER A 179 -47.78 20.46 -79.20
C SER A 179 -48.59 19.74 -80.29
N LEU A 180 -48.76 18.43 -80.18
CA LEU A 180 -49.60 17.65 -81.09
C LEU A 180 -51.08 18.03 -80.97
N LEU A 181 -51.59 18.23 -79.75
CA LEU A 181 -52.96 18.67 -79.51
C LEU A 181 -53.22 20.05 -80.12
N GLU A 182 -52.29 21.00 -80.01
CA GLU A 182 -52.38 22.31 -80.68
C GLU A 182 -52.40 22.17 -82.21
N ARG A 183 -51.54 21.32 -82.79
CA ARG A 183 -51.55 21.04 -84.24
C ARG A 183 -52.88 20.44 -84.69
N ILE A 184 -53.43 19.51 -83.92
CA ILE A 184 -54.74 18.91 -84.22
C ILE A 184 -55.82 19.99 -84.19
N ALA A 185 -55.86 20.82 -83.14
CA ALA A 185 -56.82 21.91 -83.05
C ALA A 185 -56.69 22.91 -84.23
N GLY A 186 -55.46 23.25 -84.63
CA GLY A 186 -55.20 24.08 -85.81
C GLY A 186 -55.71 23.44 -87.10
N LEU A 187 -55.46 22.15 -87.30
CA LEU A 187 -55.97 21.38 -88.45
C LEU A 187 -57.49 21.28 -88.44
N GLU A 188 -58.14 21.19 -87.28
CA GLU A 188 -59.60 21.19 -87.18
C GLU A 188 -60.20 22.54 -87.58
N VAL A 189 -59.57 23.65 -87.19
CA VAL A 189 -59.96 25.01 -87.64
C VAL A 189 -59.78 25.15 -89.15
N GLU A 190 -58.64 24.70 -89.69
CA GLU A 190 -58.36 24.73 -91.13
C GLU A 190 -59.35 23.84 -91.91
N LYS A 191 -59.64 22.65 -91.39
CA LYS A 191 -60.65 21.72 -91.93
C LYS A 191 -62.04 22.36 -91.92
N ALA A 192 -62.43 23.03 -90.83
CA ALA A 192 -63.71 23.75 -90.74
C ALA A 192 -63.78 24.93 -91.73
N ALA A 193 -62.69 25.68 -91.91
CA ALA A 193 -62.60 26.76 -92.89
C ALA A 193 -62.66 26.24 -94.34
N ASN A 194 -62.02 25.10 -94.61
CA ASN A 194 -62.07 24.44 -95.92
C ASN A 194 -63.46 23.82 -96.20
N LEU A 195 -64.12 23.25 -95.18
CA LEU A 195 -65.51 22.79 -95.26
C LEU A 195 -66.48 23.95 -95.53
N ALA A 196 -66.25 25.13 -94.96
CA ALA A 196 -67.06 26.33 -95.22
C ALA A 196 -66.90 26.89 -96.66
N ARG A 197 -65.81 26.55 -97.36
CA ARG A 197 -65.58 26.90 -98.77
C ARG A 197 -66.22 25.92 -99.76
N PHE A 198 -66.66 24.74 -99.30
CA PHE A 198 -67.37 23.77 -100.12
C PHE A 198 -68.89 23.93 -99.98
N ARG A 199 -69.55 24.30 -101.09
CA ARG A 199 -71.02 24.20 -101.24
C ARG A 199 -71.44 22.73 -101.04
N PRO A 200 -72.55 22.43 -100.35
CA PRO A 200 -72.93 21.05 -100.04
C PRO A 200 -73.20 20.24 -101.31
N ALA A 201 -72.43 19.17 -101.50
CA ALA A 201 -72.77 18.04 -102.36
C ALA A 201 -73.63 17.05 -101.55
N PRO A 202 -74.54 16.31 -102.21
CA PRO A 202 -75.61 15.57 -101.55
C PRO A 202 -75.13 14.38 -100.72
N GLU A 203 -75.89 14.13 -99.66
CA GLU A 203 -75.86 13.05 -98.68
C GLU A 203 -75.11 11.76 -99.09
N PRO A 204 -74.11 11.32 -98.30
CA PRO A 204 -73.66 9.94 -98.34
C PRO A 204 -74.58 9.03 -97.50
N LYS A 205 -74.94 7.90 -98.12
CA LYS A 205 -75.77 6.82 -97.58
C LYS A 205 -75.22 6.24 -96.28
N ALA A 206 -76.16 5.87 -95.41
CA ALA A 206 -75.99 5.14 -94.17
C ALA A 206 -75.01 3.96 -94.28
N LEU A 207 -73.96 3.98 -93.45
CA LEU A 207 -73.14 2.82 -93.13
C LEU A 207 -73.56 2.26 -91.77
N LYS A 208 -73.65 0.93 -91.72
CA LYS A 208 -74.16 0.12 -90.60
C LYS A 208 -73.33 0.28 -89.32
N PRO A 209 -73.97 0.19 -88.14
CA PRO A 209 -73.25 0.10 -86.87
C PRO A 209 -72.49 -1.23 -86.79
N VAL A 210 -71.18 -1.16 -86.53
CA VAL A 210 -70.37 -2.29 -86.08
C VAL A 210 -70.56 -2.40 -84.57
N SER A 211 -70.94 -3.58 -84.09
CA SER A 211 -71.18 -3.83 -82.67
C SER A 211 -69.85 -3.91 -81.91
N VAL A 212 -69.91 -3.52 -80.64
CA VAL A 212 -68.79 -3.45 -79.68
C VAL A 212 -68.20 -4.85 -79.35
N GLU A 213 -68.72 -5.92 -79.95
CA GLU A 213 -68.30 -7.31 -79.69
C GLU A 213 -67.07 -7.74 -80.51
N GLU A 214 -66.67 -7.01 -81.57
CA GLU A 214 -65.53 -7.40 -82.43
C GLU A 214 -64.17 -6.81 -82.00
N VAL A 215 -64.11 -5.91 -81.01
CA VAL A 215 -62.84 -5.31 -80.54
C VAL A 215 -62.29 -5.99 -79.26
N SER A 216 -63.11 -6.77 -78.54
CA SER A 216 -62.64 -7.53 -77.37
C SER A 216 -61.84 -8.80 -77.70
N ALA A 217 -61.74 -9.21 -78.97
CA ALA A 217 -61.08 -10.46 -79.37
C ALA A 217 -59.58 -10.34 -79.72
N LEU A 218 -58.95 -9.17 -79.53
CA LEU A 218 -57.51 -8.97 -79.80
C LEU A 218 -56.64 -8.77 -78.56
N PHE A 219 -57.19 -8.92 -77.35
CA PHE A 219 -56.45 -8.77 -76.08
C PHE A 219 -56.49 -10.02 -75.17
N GLU A 220 -56.81 -11.19 -75.72
CA GLU A 220 -56.69 -12.49 -75.04
C GLU A 220 -55.69 -13.40 -75.77
N ALA A 221 -54.40 -13.08 -75.66
CA ALA A 221 -53.34 -14.05 -75.97
C ALA A 221 -52.02 -13.62 -75.32
N SER A 222 -51.89 -13.80 -74.00
CA SER A 222 -50.62 -14.07 -73.31
C SER A 222 -50.87 -14.25 -71.80
N GLY A 223 -51.12 -15.48 -71.38
CA GLY A 223 -50.60 -16.02 -70.12
C GLY A 223 -49.83 -17.30 -70.43
N PRO A 224 -49.24 -18.03 -69.45
CA PRO A 224 -49.02 -17.70 -68.04
C PRO A 224 -47.55 -18.03 -67.61
N GLU A 225 -47.33 -18.28 -66.30
CA GLU A 225 -46.12 -18.76 -65.59
C GLU A 225 -45.33 -17.65 -64.89
N SER A 226 -45.05 -17.68 -63.58
CA SER A 226 -44.96 -18.80 -62.65
C SER A 226 -45.18 -18.36 -61.19
N ARG A 227 -45.80 -19.27 -60.43
CA ARG A 227 -45.86 -19.30 -58.96
C ARG A 227 -44.45 -19.46 -58.38
N GLY A 228 -44.13 -18.76 -57.30
CA GLY A 228 -42.96 -19.05 -56.49
C GLY A 228 -42.89 -18.29 -55.17
N GLN A 229 -43.37 -18.93 -54.10
CA GLN A 229 -42.90 -18.82 -52.71
C GLN A 229 -43.18 -17.52 -51.93
N ARG A 230 -44.28 -17.58 -51.16
CA ARG A 230 -44.40 -16.94 -49.83
C ARG A 230 -43.35 -17.55 -48.90
N ALA A 231 -42.43 -16.73 -48.41
CA ALA A 231 -41.67 -17.03 -47.20
C ALA A 231 -42.51 -16.65 -45.98
N THR A 232 -42.80 -17.66 -45.16
CA THR A 232 -43.36 -17.55 -43.82
C THR A 232 -42.32 -16.97 -42.88
N ALA A 233 -42.58 -15.79 -42.32
CA ALA A 233 -41.84 -15.30 -41.16
C ALA A 233 -42.34 -16.02 -39.91
N SER A 234 -41.48 -16.87 -39.38
CA SER A 234 -41.58 -17.50 -38.06
C SER A 234 -41.44 -16.41 -36.99
N SER A 235 -42.48 -16.27 -36.16
CA SER A 235 -42.41 -15.56 -34.88
C SER A 235 -42.58 -16.60 -33.78
N ASP A 236 -41.49 -17.27 -33.42
CA ASP A 236 -41.43 -18.16 -32.27
C ASP A 236 -40.21 -17.82 -31.41
N GLY A 237 -40.46 -17.63 -30.12
CA GLY A 237 -39.48 -17.80 -29.07
C GLY A 237 -39.05 -16.53 -28.35
N LEU A 238 -39.73 -16.21 -27.24
CA LEU A 238 -39.11 -15.84 -25.96
C LEU A 238 -40.19 -15.50 -24.92
N GLU A 239 -40.77 -16.53 -24.30
CA GLU A 239 -41.35 -16.44 -22.96
C GLU A 239 -41.11 -17.76 -22.19
N ALA A 240 -40.97 -17.63 -20.87
CA ALA A 240 -40.85 -18.66 -19.84
C ALA A 240 -39.45 -19.18 -19.50
N ALA A 241 -38.80 -18.47 -18.56
CA ALA A 241 -37.94 -19.10 -17.56
C ALA A 241 -38.37 -18.62 -16.16
N SER A 242 -39.29 -19.38 -15.57
CA SER A 242 -39.64 -19.36 -14.15
C SER A 242 -38.55 -20.08 -13.37
N ALA A 243 -37.77 -19.35 -12.58
CA ALA A 243 -36.84 -19.93 -11.61
C ALA A 243 -37.41 -19.80 -10.19
N SER A 244 -37.64 -20.97 -9.60
CA SER A 244 -38.01 -21.20 -8.21
C SER A 244 -36.85 -20.87 -7.25
N ALA A 245 -37.21 -20.50 -6.02
CA ALA A 245 -36.39 -20.06 -4.89
C ALA A 245 -35.14 -20.90 -4.57
N PRO A 246 -34.24 -20.38 -3.70
CA PRO A 246 -34.32 -20.87 -2.31
C PRO A 246 -34.06 -19.84 -1.19
N ALA A 247 -34.54 -20.24 -0.01
CA ALA A 247 -34.01 -19.98 1.33
C ALA A 247 -34.04 -18.54 1.87
N ALA A 248 -34.98 -18.33 2.79
CA ALA A 248 -35.05 -17.20 3.69
C ALA A 248 -33.78 -17.07 4.54
N VAL A 249 -33.01 -16.02 4.29
CA VAL A 249 -32.04 -15.44 5.22
C VAL A 249 -32.67 -14.21 5.83
N TYR A 250 -32.62 -14.14 7.16
CA TYR A 250 -33.15 -13.09 8.01
C TYR A 250 -32.60 -11.71 7.58
N ARG A 251 -33.41 -10.89 6.89
CA ARG A 251 -33.11 -9.45 6.72
C ARG A 251 -33.62 -8.73 7.95
N ALA A 252 -32.72 -8.33 8.83
CA ALA A 252 -32.99 -7.20 9.71
C ALA A 252 -33.09 -5.95 8.82
N SER A 253 -34.32 -5.51 8.57
CA SER A 253 -34.63 -4.27 7.88
C SER A 253 -34.22 -3.07 8.74
N SER A 254 -32.99 -2.60 8.59
CA SER A 254 -32.53 -1.29 9.06
C SER A 254 -31.22 -0.88 8.35
N SER A 255 -31.18 -0.98 7.03
CA SER A 255 -30.22 -0.23 6.22
C SER A 255 -30.97 1.01 5.73
N ALA A 256 -30.94 2.08 6.51
CA ALA A 256 -31.13 3.40 5.93
C ALA A 256 -29.90 3.60 5.04
N ALA A 257 -30.10 3.72 3.72
CA ALA A 257 -29.02 4.08 2.81
C ALA A 257 -28.36 5.35 3.38
N LEU A 258 -27.11 5.25 3.81
CA LEU A 258 -26.36 6.40 4.28
C LEU A 258 -26.23 7.35 3.09
N ASP A 259 -26.65 8.59 3.27
CA ASP A 259 -26.45 9.63 2.27
C ASP A 259 -24.94 9.81 2.07
N LEU A 260 -24.47 9.79 0.82
CA LEU A 260 -23.04 9.92 0.48
C LEU A 260 -22.47 11.24 1.01
N GLU A 261 -23.28 12.30 1.08
CA GLU A 261 -22.89 13.57 1.71
C GLU A 261 -22.60 13.41 3.21
N SER A 262 -23.32 12.53 3.90
CA SER A 262 -23.07 12.21 5.30
C SER A 262 -21.79 11.39 5.49
N LEU A 263 -21.38 10.60 4.49
CA LEU A 263 -20.12 9.84 4.51
C LEU A 263 -18.89 10.73 4.21
N ALA A 264 -19.05 11.85 3.51
CA ALA A 264 -17.95 12.74 3.12
C ALA A 264 -17.09 13.24 4.28
N GLY A 265 -17.72 13.48 5.43
CA GLY A 265 -17.06 13.91 6.68
C GLY A 265 -16.59 12.75 7.56
N LEU A 266 -16.93 11.50 7.22
CA LEU A 266 -16.57 10.32 8.00
C LEU A 266 -15.24 9.74 7.51
N SER A 267 -14.61 8.99 8.38
CA SER A 267 -13.43 8.17 8.07
C SER A 267 -13.77 6.76 8.49
N ILE A 268 -13.47 5.82 7.60
CA ILE A 268 -13.73 4.40 7.82
C ILE A 268 -12.49 3.80 8.47
N TYR A 269 -12.67 3.24 9.66
CA TYR A 269 -11.63 2.45 10.31
C TYR A 269 -11.88 0.97 10.03
N ARG A 270 -10.88 0.25 9.54
CA ARG A 270 -10.98 -1.19 9.29
C ARG A 270 -10.43 -1.93 10.50
N LEU A 271 -11.31 -2.68 11.17
CA LEU A 271 -10.96 -3.46 12.35
C LEU A 271 -10.47 -4.85 11.93
N GLU A 272 -9.29 -5.26 12.38
CA GLU A 272 -8.81 -6.64 12.22
C GLU A 272 -9.13 -7.49 13.45
N ASP A 273 -9.08 -6.89 14.64
CA ASP A 273 -9.48 -7.54 15.89
C ASP A 273 -10.83 -6.99 16.38
N PRO A 274 -11.93 -7.77 16.33
CA PRO A 274 -13.23 -7.40 16.87
C PRO A 274 -13.22 -7.03 18.37
N ALA A 275 -12.20 -7.41 19.12
CA ALA A 275 -12.02 -7.04 20.52
C ALA A 275 -11.35 -5.65 20.73
N ALA A 276 -11.05 -4.92 19.66
CA ALA A 276 -10.47 -3.59 19.74
C ALA A 276 -11.34 -2.62 20.56
N ASP A 277 -10.68 -1.68 21.24
CA ASP A 277 -11.33 -0.71 22.11
C ASP A 277 -12.10 0.32 21.28
N LEU A 278 -13.41 0.13 21.16
CA LEU A 278 -14.31 1.06 20.46
C LEU A 278 -14.27 2.48 21.09
N ASP A 279 -13.96 2.60 22.38
CA ASP A 279 -13.83 3.90 23.04
C ASP A 279 -12.61 4.65 22.48
N GLU A 280 -11.51 3.94 22.18
CA GLU A 280 -10.32 4.52 21.54
C GLU A 280 -10.63 5.04 20.13
N LEU A 281 -11.43 4.33 19.34
CA LEU A 281 -11.83 4.80 18.00
C LEU A 281 -12.70 6.06 18.05
N CYS A 282 -13.60 6.13 19.02
CA CYS A 282 -14.39 7.33 19.28
C CYS A 282 -13.50 8.50 19.71
N GLU A 283 -12.48 8.27 20.55
CA GLU A 283 -11.50 9.29 20.95
C GLU A 283 -10.65 9.81 19.78
N LEU A 284 -10.30 8.93 18.83
CA LEU A 284 -9.65 9.30 17.57
C LEU A 284 -10.57 10.14 16.68
N GLY A 285 -11.88 10.07 16.88
CA GLY A 285 -12.88 10.81 16.11
C GLY A 285 -13.28 10.11 14.81
N VAL A 286 -13.06 8.80 14.73
CA VAL A 286 -13.54 7.93 13.64
C VAL A 286 -15.06 8.07 13.51
N GLY A 287 -15.53 8.15 12.27
CA GLY A 287 -16.95 8.34 11.97
C GLY A 287 -17.68 7.05 11.61
N ALA A 288 -16.95 6.09 11.06
CA ALA A 288 -17.48 4.84 10.58
C ALA A 288 -16.50 3.67 10.82
N LEU A 289 -17.05 2.49 11.05
CA LEU A 289 -16.32 1.24 11.26
C LEU A 289 -16.65 0.27 10.13
N ALA A 290 -15.62 -0.17 9.41
CA ALA A 290 -15.73 -1.29 8.49
C ALA A 290 -15.45 -2.59 9.25
N LEU A 291 -16.47 -3.44 9.34
CA LEU A 291 -16.37 -4.74 9.97
C LEU A 291 -16.26 -5.84 8.90
N PRO A 292 -15.42 -6.87 9.11
CA PRO A 292 -15.46 -8.09 8.31
C PRO A 292 -16.87 -8.70 8.29
N ARG A 293 -17.23 -9.38 7.19
CA ARG A 293 -18.55 -10.01 7.02
C ARG A 293 -18.87 -11.05 8.10
N ASP A 294 -17.84 -11.66 8.66
CA ASP A 294 -17.88 -12.66 9.73
C ASP A 294 -17.70 -12.06 11.15
N ALA A 295 -17.60 -10.74 11.27
CA ALA A 295 -17.52 -10.09 12.57
C ALA A 295 -18.75 -10.42 13.45
N PRO A 296 -18.58 -10.67 14.76
CA PRO A 296 -19.70 -10.93 15.66
C PRO A 296 -20.70 -9.76 15.64
N SER A 297 -22.00 -10.07 15.59
CA SER A 297 -23.06 -9.05 15.58
C SER A 297 -23.01 -8.09 16.77
N GLU A 298 -22.46 -8.54 17.90
CA GLU A 298 -22.27 -7.75 19.12
C GLU A 298 -21.33 -6.56 18.90
N VAL A 299 -20.31 -6.69 18.05
CA VAL A 299 -19.35 -5.61 17.76
C VAL A 299 -20.02 -4.50 16.95
N GLY A 300 -20.82 -4.87 15.95
CA GLY A 300 -21.60 -3.91 15.17
C GLY A 300 -22.62 -3.16 16.03
N GLN A 301 -23.29 -3.86 16.95
CA GLN A 301 -24.21 -3.24 17.90
C GLN A 301 -23.47 -2.29 18.86
N ALA A 302 -22.34 -2.72 19.42
CA ALA A 302 -21.55 -1.91 20.34
C ALA A 302 -20.96 -0.65 19.68
N ALA A 303 -20.62 -0.73 18.39
CA ALA A 303 -20.18 0.42 17.60
C ALA A 303 -21.34 1.41 17.33
N ALA A 304 -22.52 0.90 16.96
CA ALA A 304 -23.71 1.71 16.76
C ALA A 304 -24.17 2.42 18.05
N GLU A 305 -24.09 1.75 19.21
CA GLU A 305 -24.39 2.34 20.53
C GLU A 305 -23.47 3.52 20.88
N ARG A 306 -22.27 3.57 20.29
CA ARG A 306 -21.30 4.66 20.43
C ARG A 306 -21.39 5.72 19.32
N GLY A 307 -22.37 5.59 18.42
CA GLY A 307 -22.60 6.51 17.32
C GLY A 307 -21.66 6.34 16.13
N LEU A 308 -20.94 5.21 16.04
CA LEU A 308 -20.16 4.86 14.85
C LEU A 308 -21.08 4.26 13.79
N ALA A 309 -21.01 4.76 12.55
CA ALA A 309 -21.68 4.11 11.44
C ALA A 309 -20.99 2.77 11.12
N VAL A 310 -21.72 1.67 11.04
CA VAL A 310 -21.16 0.37 10.61
C VAL A 310 -21.34 0.26 9.10
N VAL A 311 -20.23 0.13 8.37
CA VAL A 311 -20.21 0.04 6.92
C VAL A 311 -19.76 -1.35 6.50
N ASP A 312 -20.57 -2.02 5.69
CA ASP A 312 -20.19 -3.28 5.04
C ASP A 312 -19.55 -2.96 3.70
N LEU A 313 -18.22 -2.89 3.68
CA LEU A 313 -17.44 -2.57 2.47
C LEU A 313 -17.65 -3.58 1.33
N GLU A 314 -18.07 -4.81 1.62
CA GLU A 314 -18.31 -5.84 0.59
C GLU A 314 -19.73 -5.75 0.01
N ALA A 315 -20.69 -5.31 0.80
CA ALA A 315 -22.09 -5.16 0.35
C ALA A 315 -22.32 -3.86 -0.43
N GLU A 316 -21.52 -2.82 -0.18
CA GLU A 316 -21.68 -1.52 -0.81
C GLU A 316 -20.98 -1.47 -2.17
N ALA A 317 -21.60 -2.12 -3.17
CA ALA A 317 -21.09 -2.23 -4.55
C ALA A 317 -20.84 -0.87 -5.25
N SER A 318 -21.28 0.24 -4.66
CA SER A 318 -21.04 1.60 -5.15
C SER A 318 -19.73 2.22 -4.65
N LEU A 319 -19.04 1.61 -3.67
CA LEU A 319 -17.75 2.10 -3.19
C LEU A 319 -16.61 1.46 -3.98
N TRP A 320 -15.77 2.30 -4.59
CA TRP A 320 -14.68 1.85 -5.45
C TRP A 320 -13.35 1.98 -4.70
N PRO A 321 -12.65 0.86 -4.44
CA PRO A 321 -11.29 0.92 -3.95
C PRO A 321 -10.39 1.62 -4.98
N ASP A 322 -9.63 2.64 -4.56
CA ASP A 322 -8.70 3.35 -5.43
C ASP A 322 -7.22 3.05 -5.07
N PRO A 323 -6.66 1.94 -5.58
CA PRO A 323 -5.27 1.59 -5.34
C PRO A 323 -4.29 2.58 -6.00
N ALA A 324 -4.74 3.38 -6.98
CA ALA A 324 -3.87 4.32 -7.68
C ALA A 324 -3.44 5.47 -6.76
N PHE A 325 -4.33 5.94 -5.87
CA PHE A 325 -3.97 6.93 -4.86
C PHE A 325 -2.89 6.43 -3.91
N CYS A 326 -3.08 5.23 -3.34
CA CYS A 326 -2.08 4.58 -2.48
C CYS A 326 -0.71 4.49 -3.18
N ALA A 327 -0.69 3.98 -4.41
CA ALA A 327 0.54 3.83 -5.18
C ALA A 327 1.21 5.19 -5.48
N ALA A 328 0.43 6.21 -5.82
CA ALA A 328 0.94 7.53 -6.14
C ALA A 328 1.51 8.25 -4.91
N VAL A 329 0.81 8.21 -3.76
CA VAL A 329 1.28 8.76 -2.49
C VAL A 329 2.56 8.05 -2.03
N ARG A 330 2.59 6.71 -2.01
CA ARG A 330 3.81 5.94 -1.65
C ARG A 330 4.99 6.30 -2.55
N ALA A 331 4.76 6.40 -3.85
CA ALA A 331 5.84 6.76 -4.77
C ALA A 331 6.31 8.21 -4.60
N ALA A 332 5.40 9.15 -4.34
CA ALA A 332 5.74 10.55 -4.08
C ALA A 332 6.55 10.73 -2.79
N LEU A 333 6.37 9.85 -1.80
CA LEU A 333 7.12 9.87 -0.55
C LEU A 333 8.41 9.05 -0.58
N SER A 334 8.67 8.34 -1.68
CA SER A 334 9.85 7.50 -1.83
C SER A 334 11.13 8.36 -1.88
N PRO A 335 12.15 8.07 -1.06
CA PRO A 335 13.40 8.82 -1.04
C PRO A 335 14.22 8.66 -2.34
N THR A 336 13.91 7.68 -3.17
CA THR A 336 14.62 7.42 -4.44
C THR A 336 14.09 8.24 -5.61
N LEU A 337 12.90 8.84 -5.47
CA LEU A 337 12.32 9.67 -6.51
C LEU A 337 12.88 11.10 -6.40
N GLU A 338 13.23 11.73 -7.52
CA GLU A 338 13.67 13.13 -7.55
C GLU A 338 12.56 14.10 -7.10
N LEU A 339 12.92 15.18 -6.40
CA LEU A 339 11.95 16.13 -5.81
C LEU A 339 10.90 16.65 -6.81
N PRO A 340 11.26 17.06 -8.05
CA PRO A 340 10.24 17.52 -9.01
C PRO A 340 9.21 16.44 -9.32
N ARG A 341 9.66 15.19 -9.44
CA ARG A 341 8.77 14.05 -9.71
C ARG A 341 7.90 13.69 -8.51
N ARG A 342 8.39 13.91 -7.28
CA ARG A 342 7.57 13.72 -6.07
C ARG A 342 6.41 14.70 -6.03
N VAL A 343 6.69 15.99 -6.24
CA VAL A 343 5.67 17.05 -6.25
C VAL A 343 4.63 16.78 -7.32
N GLU A 344 5.04 16.47 -8.56
CA GLU A 344 4.08 16.19 -9.63
C GLU A 344 3.26 14.91 -9.38
N ARG A 345 3.85 13.86 -8.80
CA ARG A 345 3.08 12.65 -8.47
C ARG A 345 2.07 12.90 -7.36
N MET A 346 2.44 13.63 -6.31
CA MET A 346 1.51 13.98 -5.24
C MET A 346 0.40 14.90 -5.77
N ALA A 347 0.75 15.90 -6.59
CA ALA A 347 -0.22 16.77 -7.23
C ALA A 347 -1.20 15.98 -8.11
N ALA A 348 -0.70 15.09 -8.98
CA ALA A 348 -1.53 14.26 -9.84
C ALA A 348 -2.46 13.32 -9.04
N ALA A 349 -1.99 12.78 -7.91
CA ALA A 349 -2.80 11.95 -7.02
C ALA A 349 -3.96 12.73 -6.37
N LEU A 350 -3.77 14.02 -6.11
CA LEU A 350 -4.81 14.88 -5.54
C LEU A 350 -5.75 15.40 -6.65
N ASP A 351 -5.19 15.81 -7.79
CA ASP A 351 -5.94 16.31 -8.94
C ASP A 351 -6.89 15.25 -9.52
N SER A 352 -6.55 13.96 -9.44
CA SER A 352 -7.41 12.88 -9.93
C SER A 352 -8.74 12.75 -9.19
N TYR A 353 -8.93 13.53 -8.13
CA TYR A 353 -10.17 13.61 -7.35
C TYR A 353 -10.83 14.99 -7.39
N ALA A 354 -10.47 15.84 -8.34
CA ALA A 354 -11.21 17.09 -8.56
C ALA A 354 -12.62 16.86 -9.15
N ASP A 355 -12.95 15.62 -9.55
CA ASP A 355 -14.21 15.24 -10.18
C ASP A 355 -15.33 14.87 -9.18
N ALA A 356 -16.59 14.96 -9.62
CA ALA A 356 -17.82 14.80 -8.83
C ALA A 356 -18.09 13.39 -8.25
N ASP A 357 -17.18 12.44 -8.47
CA ASP A 357 -17.29 11.07 -7.96
C ASP A 357 -16.35 10.81 -6.78
N ALA A 358 -15.62 11.83 -6.30
CA ALA A 358 -14.59 11.63 -5.28
C ALA A 358 -15.15 10.95 -4.03
N LEU A 359 -16.37 11.29 -3.60
CA LEU A 359 -17.02 10.71 -2.41
C LEU A 359 -17.42 9.24 -2.55
N THR A 360 -17.36 8.66 -3.75
CA THR A 360 -17.62 7.23 -3.96
C THR A 360 -16.34 6.38 -3.89
N ARG A 361 -15.17 7.02 -3.73
CA ARG A 361 -13.88 6.35 -3.74
C ARG A 361 -13.37 6.08 -2.33
N LEU A 362 -12.97 4.85 -2.09
CA LEU A 362 -12.23 4.45 -0.89
C LEU A 362 -10.75 4.69 -1.15
N ILE A 363 -10.15 5.55 -0.34
CA ILE A 363 -8.74 5.91 -0.44
C ILE A 363 -7.99 5.43 0.80
N TRP A 364 -6.75 4.98 0.60
CA TRP A 364 -5.85 4.57 1.66
C TRP A 364 -4.41 4.85 1.23
N THR A 365 -3.49 4.89 2.18
CA THR A 365 -2.06 5.10 1.89
C THR A 365 -1.20 3.87 2.14
N GLU A 366 -1.75 2.89 2.85
CA GLU A 366 -1.09 1.62 3.17
C GLU A 366 -2.07 0.48 2.96
N SER A 367 -1.60 -0.58 2.30
CA SER A 367 -2.41 -1.78 2.18
C SER A 367 -2.52 -2.40 3.58
N PRO A 368 -3.71 -2.85 4.01
CA PRO A 368 -3.85 -3.67 5.22
C PRO A 368 -2.91 -4.89 5.23
N GLU A 369 -2.54 -5.38 4.05
CA GLU A 369 -1.67 -6.55 3.88
C GLU A 369 -0.16 -6.24 4.08
N ASP A 370 0.25 -4.96 4.12
CA ASP A 370 1.65 -4.52 4.21
C ASP A 370 1.84 -3.33 5.20
N PRO A 371 1.59 -3.51 6.51
CA PRO A 371 1.62 -2.42 7.50
C PRO A 371 3.03 -2.02 8.00
N GLN A 372 4.12 -2.57 7.46
CA GLN A 372 5.45 -2.50 8.09
C GLN A 372 6.45 -1.47 7.54
N ALA A 373 6.04 -0.53 6.69
CA ALA A 373 7.01 0.29 5.95
C ALA A 373 7.65 1.47 6.74
N TRP A 374 7.18 1.84 7.94
CA TRP A 374 7.48 3.16 8.53
C TRP A 374 8.21 3.18 9.89
N GLN A 375 9.16 2.28 10.14
CA GLN A 375 9.84 2.22 11.45
C GLN A 375 10.91 3.30 11.67
N GLU A 376 11.59 3.75 10.61
CA GLU A 376 12.66 4.77 10.71
C GLU A 376 12.10 6.18 10.96
N PRO A 377 12.82 7.10 11.65
CA PRO A 377 12.32 8.46 11.91
C PRO A 377 11.92 9.23 10.64
N ASP A 378 12.71 9.05 9.58
CA ASP A 378 12.45 9.61 8.26
C ASP A 378 11.19 9.04 7.61
N ALA A 379 10.90 7.78 7.92
CA ALA A 379 9.73 7.04 7.48
C ALA A 379 8.49 7.47 8.28
N GLN A 380 8.62 7.77 9.58
CA GLN A 380 7.53 8.32 10.40
C GLN A 380 7.07 9.70 9.89
N ARG A 381 8.00 10.58 9.48
CA ARG A 381 7.62 11.87 8.87
C ARG A 381 6.91 11.69 7.53
N ALA A 382 7.36 10.72 6.73
CA ALA A 382 6.70 10.36 5.49
C ALA A 382 5.29 9.79 5.75
N ALA A 383 5.11 8.94 6.77
CA ALA A 383 3.81 8.47 7.22
C ALA A 383 2.90 9.62 7.66
N GLY A 384 3.45 10.61 8.37
CA GLY A 384 2.74 11.86 8.70
C GLY A 384 2.26 12.63 7.47
N LEU A 385 3.11 12.78 6.45
CA LEU A 385 2.71 13.38 5.16
C LEU A 385 1.64 12.56 4.44
N ALA A 386 1.75 11.22 4.47
CA ALA A 386 0.76 10.32 3.89
C ALA A 386 -0.60 10.46 4.60
N ALA A 387 -0.61 10.50 5.94
CA ALA A 387 -1.81 10.72 6.74
C ALA A 387 -2.47 12.06 6.43
N VAL A 388 -1.68 13.13 6.24
CA VAL A 388 -2.20 14.43 5.80
C VAL A 388 -2.84 14.28 4.44
N ALA A 389 -2.12 13.80 3.43
CA ALA A 389 -2.67 13.60 2.09
C ALA A 389 -3.97 12.78 2.11
N LEU A 390 -4.02 11.68 2.86
CA LEU A 390 -5.19 10.82 3.02
C LEU A 390 -6.39 11.56 3.60
N LEU A 391 -6.18 12.27 4.72
CA LEU A 391 -7.27 12.84 5.51
C LEU A 391 -7.73 14.20 4.99
N THR A 392 -6.92 14.89 4.19
CA THR A 392 -7.29 16.14 3.54
C THR A 392 -7.63 15.96 2.06
N ALA A 393 -7.37 14.81 1.44
CA ALA A 393 -7.88 14.50 0.11
C ALA A 393 -9.42 14.33 0.11
N PRO A 394 -10.07 14.65 -1.01
CA PRO A 394 -11.44 14.23 -1.28
C PRO A 394 -11.53 12.70 -1.47
N GLY A 395 -12.67 12.12 -1.07
CA GLY A 395 -12.88 10.67 -0.99
C GLY A 395 -12.96 10.16 0.44
N ILE A 396 -13.35 8.90 0.61
CA ILE A 396 -13.61 8.28 1.92
C ILE A 396 -12.31 7.63 2.40
N PRO A 397 -11.62 8.20 3.41
CA PRO A 397 -10.37 7.65 3.90
C PRO A 397 -10.64 6.37 4.69
N VAL A 398 -9.90 5.33 4.32
CA VAL A 398 -9.83 4.06 5.03
C VAL A 398 -8.52 4.02 5.79
N ILE A 399 -8.62 3.86 7.11
CA ILE A 399 -7.47 3.68 8.01
C ILE A 399 -7.47 2.23 8.48
N ALA A 400 -6.37 1.51 8.21
CA ALA A 400 -6.19 0.16 8.73
C ALA A 400 -5.76 0.19 10.20
N GLN A 401 -6.16 -0.81 10.98
CA GLN A 401 -5.77 -0.92 12.38
C GLN A 401 -4.24 -0.95 12.54
N GLY A 402 -3.72 -0.07 13.40
CA GLY A 402 -2.29 0.08 13.67
C GLY A 402 -1.57 1.08 12.76
N GLN A 403 -2.19 1.51 11.65
CA GLN A 403 -1.64 2.55 10.78
C GLN A 403 -1.52 3.90 11.51
N GLU A 404 -2.44 4.16 12.43
CA GLU A 404 -2.46 5.34 13.28
C GLU A 404 -1.33 5.37 14.33
N SER A 405 -0.57 4.27 14.46
CA SER A 405 0.46 4.05 15.47
C SER A 405 1.83 3.70 14.85
N PHE A 406 2.29 4.47 13.87
CA PHE A 406 3.56 4.18 13.18
C PHE A 406 4.75 4.11 14.14
N GLY A 407 5.39 2.94 14.22
CA GLY A 407 6.51 2.66 15.13
C GLY A 407 6.15 2.64 16.63
N GLY A 408 4.86 2.62 16.98
CA GLY A 408 4.40 2.66 18.38
C GLY A 408 4.52 4.03 19.05
N ASP A 409 4.77 5.11 18.30
CA ASP A 409 4.87 6.47 18.85
C ASP A 409 3.47 7.03 19.19
N PRO A 410 3.15 7.33 20.47
CA PRO A 410 1.86 7.92 20.83
C PRO A 410 1.53 9.25 20.12
N ARG A 411 2.54 9.96 19.60
CA ARG A 411 2.35 11.21 18.85
C ARG A 411 1.63 10.99 17.52
N SER A 412 1.81 9.82 16.90
CA SER A 412 1.15 9.46 15.65
C SER A 412 -0.38 9.40 15.79
N ARG A 413 -0.89 8.74 16.83
CA ARG A 413 -2.33 8.73 17.17
C ARG A 413 -2.87 10.13 17.39
N ALA A 414 -2.09 10.93 18.10
CA ALA A 414 -2.38 12.33 18.34
C ALA A 414 -2.48 13.16 17.06
N LEU A 415 -1.63 12.88 16.06
CA LEU A 415 -1.66 13.48 14.73
C LEU A 415 -2.93 13.06 13.96
N TYR A 416 -3.25 11.76 13.91
CA TYR A 416 -4.45 11.25 13.25
C TYR A 416 -5.72 11.85 13.84
N ARG A 417 -5.82 11.91 15.18
CA ARG A 417 -6.95 12.53 15.87
C ARG A 417 -7.15 14.01 15.49
N ASP A 418 -6.07 14.79 15.39
CA ASP A 418 -6.16 16.20 15.03
C ASP A 418 -6.56 16.38 13.55
N LEU A 419 -6.07 15.52 12.67
CA LEU A 419 -6.46 15.50 11.26
C LEU A 419 -7.92 15.08 11.07
N LEU A 420 -8.38 14.03 11.76
CA LEU A 420 -9.78 13.58 11.74
C LEU A 420 -10.73 14.67 12.23
N ARG A 421 -10.34 15.41 13.28
CA ARG A 421 -11.09 16.59 13.73
C ARG A 421 -11.12 17.69 12.68
N SER A 422 -9.98 17.98 12.05
CA SER A 422 -9.87 19.00 11.01
C SER A 422 -10.68 18.65 9.76
N ARG A 423 -10.73 17.35 9.41
CA ARG A 423 -11.45 16.85 8.24
C ARG A 423 -12.94 17.19 8.25
N ARG A 424 -13.56 17.23 9.44
CA ARG A 424 -14.98 17.60 9.60
C ARG A 424 -15.29 19.03 9.17
N ALA A 425 -14.27 19.87 9.01
CA ALA A 425 -14.44 21.22 8.48
C ALA A 425 -14.52 21.27 6.95
N PHE A 426 -14.16 20.20 6.23
CA PHE A 426 -14.23 20.15 4.76
C PHE A 426 -15.60 19.65 4.29
N VAL A 427 -16.13 20.23 3.22
CA VAL A 427 -17.46 19.85 2.67
C VAL A 427 -17.40 19.39 1.23
N SER A 428 -16.50 19.97 0.45
CA SER A 428 -16.54 19.78 -0.99
C SER A 428 -15.77 18.54 -1.43
N GLU A 429 -16.17 18.03 -2.57
CA GLU A 429 -15.41 17.07 -3.37
C GLU A 429 -14.21 17.73 -4.05
N SER A 430 -14.25 19.05 -4.23
CA SER A 430 -13.18 19.77 -4.90
C SER A 430 -11.93 19.88 -4.03
N ILE A 431 -10.80 19.71 -4.69
CA ILE A 431 -9.46 20.08 -4.25
C ILE A 431 -8.82 20.86 -5.39
N GLU A 432 -8.04 21.88 -5.06
CA GLU A 432 -7.36 22.66 -6.10
C GLU A 432 -5.89 22.82 -5.77
N VAL A 433 -5.02 22.19 -6.56
CA VAL A 433 -3.58 22.31 -6.42
C VAL A 433 -3.14 23.65 -7.01
N ARG A 434 -2.65 24.56 -6.15
CA ARG A 434 -2.34 25.95 -6.50
C ARG A 434 -0.84 26.26 -6.55
N HIS A 435 -0.02 25.47 -5.86
CA HIS A 435 1.42 25.68 -5.79
C HIS A 435 2.18 24.37 -6.00
N ARG A 436 3.04 24.33 -7.02
CA ARG A 436 3.90 23.18 -7.35
C ARG A 436 5.34 23.65 -7.49
N ASP A 437 6.10 23.62 -6.41
CA ASP A 437 7.54 23.90 -6.45
C ASP A 437 8.31 22.59 -6.53
N GLY A 438 8.52 22.10 -7.75
CA GLY A 438 9.25 20.86 -7.97
C GLY A 438 10.71 20.91 -7.50
N VAL A 439 11.36 22.07 -7.56
CA VAL A 439 12.76 22.23 -7.13
C VAL A 439 12.84 22.29 -5.61
N GLY A 440 11.97 23.07 -4.98
CA GLY A 440 11.89 23.17 -3.52
C GLY A 440 11.23 21.96 -2.85
N GLY A 441 10.54 21.11 -3.61
CA GLY A 441 9.78 20.00 -3.07
C GLY A 441 8.57 20.44 -2.25
N VAL A 442 7.95 21.59 -2.57
CA VAL A 442 6.79 22.11 -1.82
C VAL A 442 5.54 22.04 -2.70
N LEU A 443 4.46 21.52 -2.11
CA LEU A 443 3.14 21.44 -2.72
C LEU A 443 2.16 22.20 -1.84
N ALA A 444 1.28 23.02 -2.42
CA ALA A 444 0.14 23.57 -1.68
C ALA A 444 -1.16 23.49 -2.48
N TYR A 445 -2.23 23.19 -1.78
CA TYR A 445 -3.57 23.05 -2.36
C TYR A 445 -4.65 23.57 -1.41
N GLN A 446 -5.82 23.84 -1.98
CA GLN A 446 -6.95 24.42 -1.28
C GLN A 446 -8.09 23.42 -1.14
N ARG A 447 -8.77 23.50 0.00
CA ARG A 447 -9.97 22.72 0.32
C ARG A 447 -11.05 23.67 0.85
N PRO A 448 -12.23 23.75 0.20
CA PRO A 448 -13.38 24.46 0.73
C PRO A 448 -13.84 23.91 2.09
N CYS A 449 -14.20 24.83 2.98
CA CYS A 449 -14.73 24.53 4.30
C CYS A 449 -16.24 24.75 4.40
N THR A 450 -16.85 24.22 5.47
CA THR A 450 -18.29 24.28 5.76
C THR A 450 -18.83 25.70 5.90
N ASP A 451 -17.97 26.62 6.30
CA ASP A 451 -18.29 28.04 6.48
C ASP A 451 -18.04 28.88 5.22
N GLY A 452 -17.69 28.25 4.10
CA GLY A 452 -17.40 28.90 2.83
C GLY A 452 -15.99 29.48 2.71
N ARG A 453 -15.13 29.35 3.74
CA ARG A 453 -13.71 29.71 3.66
C ARG A 453 -12.89 28.62 2.99
N ALA A 454 -11.67 28.94 2.55
CA ALA A 454 -10.72 27.96 2.08
C ALA A 454 -9.73 27.58 3.20
N ALA A 455 -9.52 26.28 3.41
CA ALA A 455 -8.34 25.77 4.07
C ALA A 455 -7.20 25.64 3.05
N VAL A 456 -5.98 26.01 3.46
CA VAL A 456 -4.77 25.84 2.66
C VAL A 456 -3.92 24.77 3.32
N ILE A 457 -3.63 23.72 2.56
CA ILE A 457 -2.76 22.63 3.00
C ILE A 457 -1.42 22.80 2.29
N VAL A 458 -0.34 22.76 3.05
CA VAL A 458 1.03 22.97 2.56
C VAL A 458 1.85 21.76 2.95
N MET A 459 2.53 21.13 2.00
CA MET A 459 3.35 19.93 2.22
C MET A 459 4.77 20.20 1.74
N ASN A 460 5.75 20.08 2.63
CA ASN A 460 7.16 20.03 2.29
C ASN A 460 7.56 18.56 2.10
N LEU A 461 7.69 18.12 0.86
CA LEU A 461 8.13 16.77 0.49
C LEU A 461 9.66 16.62 0.49
N SER A 462 10.39 17.71 0.70
CA SER A 462 11.85 17.70 0.74
C SER A 462 12.39 17.25 2.11
N GLY A 463 13.64 16.79 2.10
CA GLY A 463 14.39 16.49 3.33
C GLY A 463 14.97 17.73 4.02
N GLU A 464 14.67 18.94 3.53
CA GLU A 464 15.23 20.19 4.02
C GLU A 464 14.15 21.09 4.62
N SER A 465 14.45 21.74 5.75
CA SER A 465 13.57 22.77 6.31
C SER A 465 13.70 24.08 5.52
N ARG A 466 12.60 24.81 5.34
CA ARG A 466 12.51 26.07 4.61
C ARG A 466 11.97 27.16 5.53
N ARG A 467 12.66 28.29 5.64
CA ARG A 467 12.22 29.43 6.46
C ARG A 467 11.79 30.60 5.59
N GLY A 468 10.73 31.30 6.00
CA GLY A 468 10.16 32.42 5.26
C GLY A 468 9.72 32.04 3.84
N TYR A 469 9.28 30.80 3.63
CA TYR A 469 8.80 30.32 2.35
C TYR A 469 7.44 30.93 2.04
N TYR A 470 7.30 31.57 0.87
CA TYR A 470 6.04 32.21 0.48
C TYR A 470 5.14 31.26 -0.30
N ILE A 471 3.87 31.23 0.08
CA ILE A 471 2.80 30.61 -0.71
C ILE A 471 1.68 31.60 -0.98
N GLY A 472 0.95 31.38 -2.08
CA GLY A 472 -0.20 32.19 -2.45
C GLY A 472 -1.47 31.78 -1.69
N VAL A 473 -2.29 32.74 -1.27
CA VAL A 473 -3.56 32.52 -0.59
C VAL A 473 -4.67 33.43 -1.15
N PRO A 474 -5.95 33.01 -1.10
CA PRO A 474 -7.02 33.69 -1.81
C PRO A 474 -7.54 34.91 -1.03
N ASP A 475 -7.49 34.87 0.30
CA ASP A 475 -8.03 35.90 1.18
C ASP A 475 -6.92 36.67 1.90
N PRO A 476 -7.06 38.01 2.06
CA PRO A 476 -6.18 38.81 2.89
C PRO A 476 -6.49 38.56 4.37
N GLY A 477 -5.58 38.93 5.28
CA GLY A 477 -5.83 38.87 6.72
C GLY A 477 -5.00 37.82 7.44
N VAL A 478 -5.47 37.38 8.60
CA VAL A 478 -4.70 36.50 9.50
C VAL A 478 -5.05 35.05 9.22
N TRP A 479 -4.06 34.25 8.87
CA TRP A 479 -4.18 32.80 8.68
C TRP A 479 -3.65 32.09 9.91
N GLN A 480 -4.47 31.20 10.48
CA GLN A 480 -4.13 30.42 11.66
C GLN A 480 -3.66 29.03 11.23
N VAL A 481 -2.47 28.63 11.71
CA VAL A 481 -2.06 27.22 11.64
C VAL A 481 -2.92 26.42 12.60
N ARG A 482 -3.75 25.54 12.05
CA ARG A 482 -4.67 24.65 12.78
C ARG A 482 -4.08 23.27 13.01
N PHE A 483 -3.16 22.84 12.15
CA PHE A 483 -2.45 21.58 12.27
C PHE A 483 -1.02 21.72 11.73
N ASP A 484 -0.07 21.08 12.42
CA ASP A 484 1.34 20.97 12.04
C ASP A 484 1.82 19.54 12.29
N SER A 485 2.23 18.85 11.22
CA SER A 485 2.68 17.46 11.30
C SER A 485 4.06 17.30 11.95
N ALA A 486 4.84 18.38 12.10
CA ALA A 486 6.13 18.34 12.81
C ALA A 486 5.97 18.21 14.33
N GLY A 487 4.75 18.32 14.85
CA GLY A 487 4.43 18.01 16.25
C GLY A 487 4.84 19.10 17.24
N VAL A 488 4.98 20.35 16.81
CA VAL A 488 5.20 21.51 17.70
C VAL A 488 3.88 21.86 18.43
N ARG A 489 3.41 20.92 19.26
CA ARG A 489 2.07 20.96 19.88
C ARG A 489 1.96 21.88 21.10
N GLU A 490 3.03 22.53 21.55
CA GLU A 490 2.99 23.41 22.73
C GLU A 490 2.70 24.89 22.45
N SER A 491 2.45 25.29 21.19
CA SER A 491 1.94 26.64 20.92
C SER A 491 0.92 26.68 19.78
N VAL A 492 -0.37 26.65 20.14
CA VAL A 492 -1.38 27.41 19.39
C VAL A 492 -0.89 28.87 19.34
N SER A 493 -0.72 29.58 18.24
CA SER A 493 -0.78 29.32 16.80
C SER A 493 0.29 30.24 16.21
N PRO A 494 1.26 29.79 15.39
CA PRO A 494 2.00 30.71 14.54
C PRO A 494 1.00 31.27 13.53
N GLN A 495 0.40 32.40 13.87
CA GLN A 495 -0.43 33.16 12.95
C GLN A 495 0.48 33.82 11.93
N THR A 496 0.09 33.77 10.67
CA THR A 496 0.76 34.51 9.60
C THR A 496 -0.23 35.46 8.97
N THR A 497 0.21 36.66 8.61
CA THR A 497 -0.67 37.66 7.99
C THR A 497 -0.40 37.70 6.50
N ALA A 498 -1.45 37.58 5.70
CA ALA A 498 -1.38 37.65 4.26
C ALA A 498 -1.00 39.06 3.80
N GLU A 499 0.08 39.15 3.04
CA GLU A 499 0.52 40.36 2.36
C GLU A 499 -0.29 40.53 1.08
N ASN A 500 -0.67 41.78 0.76
CA ASN A 500 -1.33 42.15 -0.50
C ASN A 500 -0.32 42.17 -1.67
N VAL A 501 0.28 41.02 -1.95
CA VAL A 501 1.24 40.79 -3.02
C VAL A 501 0.84 39.51 -3.74
N GLU A 502 0.64 39.62 -5.05
CA GLU A 502 0.32 38.47 -5.89
C GLU A 502 1.46 37.45 -5.89
N TRP A 503 1.12 36.17 -5.70
CA TRP A 503 2.10 35.08 -5.70
C TRP A 503 1.46 33.78 -6.19
N GLY A 504 2.07 33.11 -7.17
CA GLY A 504 1.57 31.83 -7.68
C GLY A 504 0.15 31.91 -8.28
N GLY A 505 -0.25 33.07 -8.83
CA GLY A 505 -1.60 33.31 -9.37
C GLY A 505 -2.67 33.56 -8.31
N MET A 506 -2.27 33.73 -7.04
CA MET A 506 -3.15 34.15 -5.94
C MET A 506 -2.95 35.62 -5.60
N PRO A 507 -4.00 36.35 -5.17
CA PRO A 507 -3.93 37.79 -4.91
C PRO A 507 -3.10 38.17 -3.67
N HIS A 508 -2.89 37.23 -2.75
CA HIS A 508 -2.13 37.46 -1.52
C HIS A 508 -1.07 36.38 -1.33
N ARG A 509 -0.10 36.63 -0.44
CA ARG A 509 0.90 35.64 -0.04
C ARG A 509 1.14 35.64 1.46
N ILE A 510 1.56 34.50 2.00
CA ILE A 510 1.95 34.37 3.42
C ILE A 510 3.35 33.78 3.54
N PRO A 511 4.21 34.31 4.43
CA PRO A 511 5.45 33.66 4.80
C PRO A 511 5.18 32.49 5.76
N LEU A 512 5.87 31.37 5.53
CA LEU A 512 5.78 30.14 6.32
C LEU A 512 7.17 29.57 6.64
N ASP A 513 7.29 28.99 7.82
CA ASP A 513 8.41 28.12 8.16
C ASP A 513 7.95 26.66 8.04
N LEU A 514 8.59 25.90 7.15
CA LEU A 514 8.25 24.53 6.81
C LEU A 514 9.39 23.62 7.26
N GLU A 515 9.16 22.73 8.20
CA GLU A 515 10.15 21.72 8.58
C GLU A 515 10.34 20.65 7.49
N ALA A 516 11.47 19.95 7.52
CA ALA A 516 11.76 18.85 6.60
C ALA A 516 10.73 17.72 6.75
N ARG A 517 10.12 17.32 5.62
CA ARG A 517 9.04 16.32 5.56
C ARG A 517 7.85 16.64 6.47
N SER A 518 7.40 17.88 6.50
CA SER A 518 6.24 18.29 7.28
C SER A 518 5.10 18.87 6.43
N ALA A 519 3.93 18.99 7.04
CA ALA A 519 2.78 19.65 6.45
C ALA A 519 2.07 20.56 7.46
N LEU A 520 1.52 21.65 6.93
CA LEU A 520 0.71 22.62 7.66
C LEU A 520 -0.71 22.66 7.08
N LEU A 521 -1.69 22.81 7.96
CA LEU A 521 -3.07 23.15 7.61
C LEU A 521 -3.37 24.53 8.15
N LEU A 522 -3.66 25.46 7.24
CA LEU A 522 -3.97 26.86 7.55
C LEU A 522 -5.45 27.11 7.29
N MET A 523 -6.09 27.88 8.16
CA MET A 523 -7.44 28.39 7.97
C MET A 523 -7.47 29.90 8.24
N HIS A 524 -8.13 30.64 7.36
CA HIS A 524 -8.37 32.08 7.50
C HIS A 524 -9.36 32.38 8.64
#